data_AF-A0A1X7TAI7-F1
#
_entry.id   AF-A0A1X7TAI7-F1
#
_cell.length_a   1.000
_cell.length_b   1.000
_cell.length_c   1.000
_cell.angle_alpha   90.00
_cell.angle_beta   90.00
_cell.angle_gamma   90.00
#
_symmetry.space_group_name_H-M   'P 1'
#
loop_
_entity.id
_entity.type
_entity.pdbx_description
1 polymer ?
#
loop_
_entity_poly.entity_id
_entity_poly.type
_entity_poly.pdbx_seq_one_letter_code
_entity_poly.pdbx_strand_id
1 'polypeptide(L)'
;MIAYQKCEHYGGPCSAKAIAWTFRSYPFKPYTIIYFCESYYGYPIYCDGDKPTKELIILTLWAQALGYKGQIKEDSNSCQQLAKDDPDKAVENSGSYGYQYCESY
;
A
#
# COMPACT_ATOMS: atom_id res chain seq x y z
N MET A 1 8.79 6.81 -13.35
CA MET A 1 8.74 5.34 -13.56
C MET A 1 8.94 4.68 -12.21
N ILE A 2 8.02 3.81 -11.77
CA ILE A 2 8.21 3.00 -10.56
C ILE A 2 9.08 1.79 -10.88
N ALA A 3 10.03 1.49 -10.02
CA ALA A 3 10.82 0.27 -10.03
C ALA A 3 10.31 -0.70 -8.96
N TYR A 4 10.40 -2.00 -9.26
CA TYR A 4 10.06 -3.06 -8.34
C TYR A 4 11.31 -3.86 -8.03
N GLN A 5 11.55 -4.11 -6.75
CA GLN A 5 12.71 -4.85 -6.30
C GLN A 5 12.28 -5.97 -5.36
N LYS A 6 12.82 -7.17 -5.57
CA LYS A 6 12.71 -8.24 -4.57
C LYS A 6 13.62 -7.91 -3.39
N CYS A 7 13.14 -8.07 -2.17
CA CYS A 7 14.01 -8.00 -0.99
C CYS A 7 15.00 -9.17 -0.99
N GLU A 8 16.29 -8.90 -1.14
CA GLU A 8 17.35 -9.93 -1.18
C GLU A 8 18.02 -10.20 0.19
N HIS A 9 17.71 -9.42 1.23
CA HIS A 9 18.27 -9.62 2.57
C HIS A 9 17.19 -9.70 3.66
N TYR A 10 17.22 -10.82 4.40
CA TYR A 10 16.59 -10.96 5.71
C TYR A 10 17.37 -10.10 6.71
N GLY A 11 16.95 -8.85 6.84
CA GLY A 11 17.56 -7.85 7.72
C GLY A 11 17.28 -6.46 7.18
N GLY A 12 16.38 -5.73 7.83
CA GLY A 12 15.79 -4.49 7.31
C GLY A 12 14.27 -4.64 7.12
N PRO A 13 13.59 -3.75 6.39
CA PRO A 13 12.12 -3.67 6.33
C PRO A 13 11.35 -4.92 5.87
N CYS A 14 12.04 -5.94 5.34
CA CYS A 14 11.49 -7.28 5.05
C CYS A 14 11.68 -8.31 6.19
N SER A 15 12.34 -7.95 7.30
CA SER A 15 12.53 -8.80 8.49
C SER A 15 11.39 -8.72 9.50
N ALA A 16 10.38 -7.88 9.27
CA ALA A 16 9.31 -7.59 10.20
C ALA A 16 7.93 -7.86 9.59
N LYS A 17 7.58 -9.13 9.30
CA LYS A 17 6.24 -9.58 8.82
C LYS A 17 5.63 -8.80 7.62
N ALA A 18 6.38 -7.88 7.02
CA ALA A 18 5.89 -7.02 5.97
C ALA A 18 5.56 -7.86 4.73
N ILE A 19 4.53 -7.45 4.01
CA ILE A 19 4.16 -8.09 2.74
C ILE A 19 4.96 -7.44 1.61
N ALA A 20 4.93 -6.11 1.57
CA ALA A 20 5.73 -5.27 0.71
C ALA A 20 5.83 -3.89 1.37
N TRP A 21 6.79 -3.07 0.95
CA TRP A 21 6.95 -1.75 1.54
C TRP A 21 7.60 -0.76 0.56
N THR A 22 7.44 0.53 0.85
CA THR A 22 8.05 1.66 0.12
C THR A 22 8.29 2.80 1.11
N PHE A 23 8.94 3.89 0.67
CA PHE A 23 8.99 5.12 1.44
C PHE A 23 7.99 6.13 0.85
N ARG A 24 7.35 6.92 1.72
CA ARG A 24 6.50 8.04 1.28
C ARG A 24 7.32 9.14 0.59
N SER A 25 8.52 9.40 1.11
CA SER A 25 9.51 10.32 0.55
C SER A 25 10.86 10.04 1.19
N TYR A 26 11.89 9.72 0.40
CA TYR A 26 13.25 9.54 0.93
C TYR A 26 14.32 10.01 -0.08
N PRO A 27 15.25 10.90 0.30
CA PRO A 27 15.18 11.84 1.43
C PRO A 27 14.32 13.09 1.13
N PHE A 28 14.17 13.51 -0.14
CA PHE A 28 13.43 14.74 -0.53
C PHE A 28 12.69 14.62 -1.89
N LYS A 29 12.51 13.40 -2.41
CA LYS A 29 11.90 13.12 -3.71
C LYS A 29 10.86 12.00 -3.58
N PRO A 30 9.91 11.87 -4.54
CA PRO A 30 9.01 10.74 -4.54
C PRO A 30 9.85 9.48 -4.63
N TYR A 31 9.65 8.56 -3.69
CA TYR A 31 10.43 7.35 -3.65
C TYR A 31 9.81 6.36 -4.63
N THR A 32 10.48 6.08 -5.73
CA THR A 32 9.89 5.31 -6.84
C THR A 32 10.21 3.83 -6.79
N ILE A 33 10.52 3.27 -5.61
CA ILE A 33 10.88 1.85 -5.47
C ILE A 33 9.89 1.17 -4.52
N ILE A 34 9.30 0.06 -4.97
CA ILE A 34 8.56 -0.86 -4.11
C ILE A 34 9.40 -2.11 -3.89
N TYR A 35 9.50 -2.50 -2.63
CA TYR A 35 10.17 -3.72 -2.21
C TYR A 35 9.15 -4.81 -1.89
N PHE A 36 9.24 -5.92 -2.60
CA PHE A 36 8.40 -7.09 -2.35
C PHE A 36 9.10 -8.06 -1.38
N CYS A 37 8.41 -8.39 -0.29
CA CYS A 37 8.85 -9.44 0.65
C CYS A 37 8.44 -10.82 0.12
N GLU A 38 8.94 -11.89 0.73
CA GLU A 38 8.62 -13.26 0.31
C GLU A 38 7.11 -13.57 0.37
N SER A 39 6.42 -13.08 1.40
CA SER A 39 4.98 -13.29 1.60
C SER A 39 4.12 -12.67 0.50
N TYR A 40 4.57 -11.60 -0.16
CA TYR A 40 3.85 -10.96 -1.28
C TYR A 40 3.53 -11.96 -2.40
N TYR A 41 4.45 -12.88 -2.68
CA TYR A 41 4.30 -13.81 -3.80
C TYR A 41 3.19 -14.83 -3.59
N GLY A 42 2.76 -15.07 -2.35
CA GLY A 42 1.67 -15.99 -2.00
C GLY A 42 0.26 -15.41 -2.16
N TYR A 43 0.11 -14.11 -2.38
CA TYR A 43 -1.21 -13.49 -2.52
C TYR A 43 -1.80 -13.66 -3.94
N PRO A 44 -3.16 -13.72 -4.05
CA PRO A 44 -3.85 -13.64 -5.34
C PRO A 44 -3.47 -12.38 -6.11
N ILE A 45 -3.56 -12.44 -7.44
CA ILE A 45 -3.15 -11.32 -8.29
C ILE A 45 -4.18 -10.19 -8.21
N TYR A 46 -5.41 -10.48 -8.64
CA TYR A 46 -6.46 -9.49 -8.84
C TYR A 46 -7.20 -9.17 -7.55
N CYS A 47 -7.72 -7.95 -7.44
CA CYS A 47 -8.66 -7.53 -6.39
C CYS A 47 -9.82 -8.52 -6.21
N ASP A 48 -10.21 -8.73 -4.96
CA ASP A 48 -11.35 -9.58 -4.55
C ASP A 48 -12.02 -8.92 -3.32
N GLY A 49 -12.63 -7.76 -3.56
CA GLY A 49 -13.23 -6.92 -2.52
C GLY A 49 -12.19 -6.40 -1.52
N ASP A 50 -12.42 -6.71 -0.24
CA ASP A 50 -11.58 -6.29 0.89
C ASP A 50 -10.38 -7.22 1.16
N LYS A 51 -10.29 -8.33 0.43
CA LYS A 51 -9.23 -9.33 0.66
C LYS A 51 -7.86 -8.80 0.22
N PRO A 52 -6.79 -9.19 0.93
CA PRO A 52 -5.45 -8.83 0.52
C PRO A 52 -5.06 -9.52 -0.79
N THR A 53 -4.66 -8.72 -1.78
CA THR A 53 -4.24 -9.16 -3.11
C THR A 53 -3.02 -8.35 -3.56
N LYS A 54 -2.29 -8.84 -4.56
CA LYS A 54 -1.13 -8.14 -5.12
C LYS A 54 -1.52 -6.76 -5.65
N GLU A 55 -2.67 -6.65 -6.31
CA GLU A 55 -3.21 -5.35 -6.76
C GLU A 55 -3.49 -4.41 -5.59
N LEU A 56 -4.21 -4.85 -4.55
CA LEU A 56 -4.48 -4.01 -3.38
C LEU A 56 -3.20 -3.48 -2.74
N ILE A 57 -2.22 -4.37 -2.57
CA ILE A 57 -0.92 -4.06 -1.97
C ILE A 57 -0.16 -3.05 -2.84
N ILE A 58 -0.06 -3.29 -4.15
CA ILE A 58 0.64 -2.39 -5.07
C ILE A 58 -0.02 -1.00 -5.08
N LEU A 59 -1.34 -0.92 -5.17
CA LEU A 59 -2.05 0.36 -5.26
C LEU A 59 -1.91 1.18 -3.98
N THR A 60 -1.97 0.52 -2.83
CA THR A 60 -1.70 1.15 -1.52
C THR A 60 -0.28 1.73 -1.49
N LEU A 61 0.71 0.96 -1.94
CA LEU A 61 2.10 1.42 -1.97
C LEU A 61 2.36 2.50 -3.02
N TRP A 62 1.68 2.47 -4.18
CA TRP A 62 1.73 3.57 -5.16
C TRP A 62 1.19 4.86 -4.57
N ALA A 63 0.09 4.81 -3.81
CA ALA A 63 -0.44 5.97 -3.13
C ALA A 63 0.58 6.57 -2.14
N GLN A 64 1.36 5.74 -1.44
CA GLN A 64 2.45 6.21 -0.58
C GLN A 64 3.61 6.82 -1.39
N ALA A 65 4.14 6.07 -2.36
CA ALA A 65 5.34 6.39 -3.13
C ALA A 65 5.17 7.60 -4.08
N LEU A 66 4.03 7.66 -4.79
CA LEU A 66 3.75 8.68 -5.81
C LEU A 66 2.77 9.74 -5.32
N GLY A 67 1.75 9.32 -4.58
CA GLY A 67 0.71 10.21 -4.06
C GLY A 67 1.09 10.91 -2.77
N TYR A 68 2.26 10.58 -2.19
CA TYR A 68 2.69 11.05 -0.88
C TYR A 68 1.63 10.85 0.19
N LYS A 69 0.91 9.73 0.15
CA LYS A 69 -0.15 9.43 1.12
C LYS A 69 0.41 8.72 2.35
N GLY A 70 -0.17 9.01 3.50
CA GLY A 70 0.19 8.36 4.76
C GLY A 70 -0.46 7.00 4.90
N GLN A 71 -0.12 6.29 5.96
CA GLN A 71 -0.79 5.06 6.38
C GLN A 71 -1.54 5.37 7.68
N ILE A 72 -2.77 5.87 7.55
CA ILE A 72 -3.62 6.28 8.69
C ILE A 72 -4.49 5.10 9.13
N LYS A 73 -5.07 4.40 8.16
CA LYS A 73 -5.95 3.22 8.32
C LYS A 73 -5.57 2.16 7.29
N GLU A 74 -5.68 0.89 7.69
CA GLU A 74 -5.08 -0.24 6.98
C GLU A 74 -6.08 -1.29 6.49
N ASP A 75 -7.32 -1.30 7.01
CA ASP A 75 -8.38 -2.23 6.60
C ASP A 75 -9.55 -1.50 5.93
N SER A 76 -10.36 -2.22 5.16
CA SER A 76 -11.48 -1.66 4.39
C SER A 76 -12.46 -0.90 5.27
N ASN A 77 -12.96 -1.54 6.33
CA ASN A 77 -13.97 -0.97 7.22
C ASN A 77 -13.49 0.33 7.85
N SER A 78 -12.22 0.37 8.30
CA SER A 78 -11.66 1.57 8.89
C SER A 78 -11.36 2.66 7.87
N CYS A 79 -11.05 2.32 6.61
CA CYS A 79 -10.95 3.29 5.52
C CYS A 79 -12.32 3.89 5.15
N GLN A 80 -13.37 3.07 5.07
CA GLN A 80 -14.74 3.54 4.84
C GLN A 80 -15.23 4.42 5.98
N GLN A 81 -14.92 4.05 7.23
CA GLN A 81 -15.26 4.85 8.39
C GLN A 81 -14.49 6.18 8.39
N LEU A 82 -13.20 6.17 8.03
CA LEU A 82 -12.41 7.38 7.87
C LEU A 82 -13.03 8.30 6.81
N ALA A 83 -13.48 7.77 5.68
CA ALA A 83 -14.14 8.55 4.63
C ALA A 83 -15.47 9.18 5.07
N LYS A 84 -16.21 8.52 5.97
CA LYS A 84 -17.45 9.05 6.56
C LYS A 84 -17.17 10.16 7.58
N ASP A 85 -16.20 9.94 8.45
CA ASP A 85 -15.95 10.83 9.59
C ASP A 85 -15.05 12.02 9.24
N ASP A 86 -14.08 11.81 8.36
CA ASP A 86 -13.05 12.79 8.02
C ASP A 86 -12.55 12.55 6.56
N PRO A 87 -13.30 13.03 5.55
CA PRO A 87 -12.98 12.81 4.15
C PRO A 87 -11.63 13.43 3.74
N ASP A 88 -11.22 14.53 4.39
CA ASP A 88 -9.91 15.14 4.15
C ASP A 88 -8.78 14.17 4.55
N LYS A 89 -8.90 13.52 5.72
CA LYS A 89 -7.95 12.46 6.10
C LYS A 89 -8.07 11.21 5.24
N ALA A 90 -9.26 10.90 4.72
CA ALA A 90 -9.43 9.76 3.83
C ALA A 90 -8.64 9.93 2.52
N VAL A 91 -8.59 11.15 1.97
CA VAL A 91 -7.76 11.52 0.81
C VAL A 91 -6.26 11.48 1.14
N GLU A 92 -5.88 11.68 2.41
CA GLU A 92 -4.49 11.56 2.87
C GLU A 92 -4.08 10.12 3.21
N ASN A 93 -5.00 9.16 3.18
CA ASN A 93 -4.76 7.76 3.55
C ASN A 93 -4.50 6.87 2.32
N SER A 94 -3.35 6.21 2.27
CA SER A 94 -2.98 5.29 1.18
C SER A 94 -3.91 4.09 1.05
N GLY A 95 -4.37 3.53 2.18
CA GLY A 95 -5.32 2.40 2.18
C GLY A 95 -6.63 2.74 1.47
N SER A 96 -7.11 3.98 1.58
CA SER A 96 -8.35 4.43 0.94
C SER A 96 -8.29 4.28 -0.58
N TYR A 97 -7.14 4.52 -1.22
CA TYR A 97 -6.98 4.35 -2.67
C TYR A 97 -7.00 2.88 -3.08
N GLY A 98 -6.35 2.01 -2.30
CA GLY A 98 -6.35 0.58 -2.55
C GLY A 98 -7.76 -0.01 -2.45
N TYR A 99 -8.45 0.27 -1.34
CA TYR A 99 -9.81 -0.24 -1.11
C TYR A 99 -10.84 0.40 -2.04
N GLN A 100 -10.75 1.70 -2.32
CA GLN A 100 -11.61 2.32 -3.33
C GLN A 100 -11.46 1.59 -4.67
N TYR A 101 -10.24 1.29 -5.12
CA TYR A 101 -10.06 0.58 -6.38
C TYR A 101 -10.61 -0.86 -6.33
N CYS A 102 -10.28 -1.64 -5.29
CA CYS A 102 -10.64 -3.05 -5.23
C CYS A 102 -12.13 -3.33 -4.92
N GLU A 103 -12.84 -2.39 -4.30
CA GLU A 103 -14.25 -2.56 -3.90
C GLU A 103 -15.24 -1.76 -4.76
N SER A 104 -14.79 -0.97 -5.75
CA SER A 104 -15.68 -0.21 -6.64
C SER A 104 -16.31 -1.03 -7.78
N TYR A 105 -16.14 -2.35 -7.78
CA TYR A 105 -16.61 -3.25 -8.86
C TYR A 105 -17.69 -4.22 -8.39
#